data_AF-A0A819JY92-F1
#
_entry.id   AF-A0A819JY92-F1
#
_cell.length_a   1.000
_cell.length_b   1.000
_cell.length_c   1.000
_cell.angle_alpha   90.00
_cell.angle_beta   90.00
_cell.angle_gamma   90.00
#
_symmetry.space_group_name_H-M   'P 1'
#
loop_
_entity.id
_entity.type
_entity.pdbx_description
1 polymer ?
#
loop_
_entity_poly.entity_id
_entity_poly.type
_entity_poly.pdbx_seq_one_letter_code
_entity_poly.pdbx_strand_id
1 'polypeptide(L)'
;MISSSEVTPENFVRAVQMLYHDQDATRKKIASEWLLNVQSSLYAWSLADQLIRMNQNSEVTCLSAQILRHKIQHNFDELPVEHCKALCDSLLDHLSRIELTRNTTVRVQLAVATADLALQYVGWEKPVEDVVEKLKTSSEHMLTLLEFLTALPEEVNTSTIRIGENRRQYCREKYSNSGKQIHEILIFLLQVNPSHNELLFIGILKCFASWITIRAFDENLILTSPLLNSVLDILKSTHCSNELHKSACDCLCDILELCEDYQKYWSLAVYLKQQITQYLCQPYFQAVKDENLDKAQNYTRIYTNLIESILDCLIDGRQSELSDLSCLHLLLYPLEHSDYEVVQATFYTWYRLSESIQTNNEPIIDK
;
A
#
# COMPACT_ATOMS: atom_id res chain seq x y z
N MET A 1 12.65 -25.45 33.25
CA MET A 1 13.96 -24.90 32.83
C MET A 1 14.12 -25.26 31.36
N ILE A 2 14.18 -24.26 30.48
CA ILE A 2 14.50 -24.46 29.07
C ILE A 2 15.94 -24.97 29.04
N SER A 3 16.15 -26.26 28.77
CA SER A 3 17.49 -26.83 28.65
C SER A 3 18.19 -26.18 27.46
N SER A 4 19.31 -25.55 27.75
CA SER A 4 19.97 -24.49 26.99
C SER A 4 20.86 -24.99 25.82
N SER A 5 20.34 -25.76 24.85
CA SER A 5 21.15 -26.05 23.64
C SER A 5 20.42 -26.43 22.36
N GLU A 6 19.22 -27.03 22.39
CA GLU A 6 18.57 -27.48 21.14
C GLU A 6 17.43 -26.55 20.70
N VAL A 7 17.64 -25.91 19.56
CA VAL A 7 16.62 -25.15 18.83
C VAL A 7 15.70 -26.16 18.13
N THR A 8 14.57 -26.47 18.77
CA THR A 8 13.53 -27.35 18.22
C THR A 8 12.19 -26.62 18.11
N PRO A 9 11.28 -27.04 17.20
CA PRO A 9 9.93 -26.49 17.10
C PRO A 9 9.18 -26.49 18.44
N GLU A 10 9.33 -27.57 19.22
CA GLU A 10 8.67 -27.73 20.52
C GLU A 10 9.18 -26.74 21.56
N ASN A 11 10.51 -26.52 21.61
CA ASN A 11 11.11 -25.52 22.50
C ASN A 11 10.71 -24.10 22.09
N PHE A 12 10.59 -23.84 20.79
CA PHE A 12 10.12 -22.56 20.27
C PHE A 12 8.67 -22.28 20.67
N VAL A 13 7.76 -23.23 20.45
CA VAL A 13 6.36 -23.11 20.85
C VAL A 13 6.24 -22.85 22.36
N ARG A 14 7.01 -23.57 23.19
CA ARG A 14 7.03 -23.35 24.64
C ARG A 14 7.55 -21.95 25.00
N ALA A 15 8.60 -21.47 24.35
CA ALA A 15 9.13 -20.13 24.60
C ALA A 15 8.12 -19.03 24.21
N VAL A 16 7.40 -19.21 23.10
CA VAL A 16 6.32 -18.30 22.69
C VAL A 16 5.18 -18.30 23.71
N GLN A 17 4.74 -19.48 24.17
CA GLN A 17 3.72 -19.57 25.20
C GLN A 17 4.15 -18.90 26.51
N MET A 18 5.42 -19.07 26.91
CA MET A 18 5.97 -18.40 28.09
C MET A 18 6.02 -16.87 27.91
N LEU A 19 6.32 -16.38 26.70
CA LEU A 19 6.36 -14.94 26.43
C LEU A 19 4.98 -14.29 26.55
N TYR A 20 3.92 -14.91 26.01
CA TYR A 20 2.59 -14.30 25.98
C TYR A 20 1.75 -14.60 27.23
N HIS A 21 1.80 -15.83 27.74
CA HIS A 21 0.83 -16.32 28.72
C HIS A 21 1.37 -16.47 30.16
N ASP A 22 2.68 -16.38 30.38
CA ASP A 22 3.25 -16.48 31.74
C ASP A 22 3.02 -15.18 32.54
N GLN A 23 2.71 -15.29 33.84
CA GLN A 23 2.50 -14.14 34.73
C GLN A 23 3.81 -13.60 35.30
N ASP A 24 4.88 -14.40 35.29
CA ASP A 24 6.19 -14.03 35.83
C ASP A 24 7.01 -13.20 34.82
N ALA A 25 7.27 -11.93 35.17
CA ALA A 25 8.04 -11.01 34.34
C ALA A 25 9.48 -11.50 34.08
N THR A 26 10.08 -12.25 35.00
CA THR A 26 11.44 -12.78 34.82
C THR A 26 11.48 -13.88 33.76
N ARG A 27 10.48 -14.76 33.74
CA ARG A 27 10.36 -15.83 32.74
C ARG A 27 10.03 -15.29 31.36
N LYS A 28 9.18 -14.26 31.28
CA LYS A 28 8.92 -13.52 30.04
C LYS A 28 10.20 -12.93 29.45
N LYS A 29 11.04 -12.33 30.30
CA LYS A 29 12.34 -11.78 29.87
C LYS A 29 13.28 -12.87 29.35
N ILE A 30 13.40 -13.99 30.07
CA ILE A 30 14.22 -15.14 29.63
C ILE A 30 13.74 -15.70 28.29
N ALA A 31 12.42 -15.84 28.12
CA ALA A 31 11.83 -16.31 26.86
C ALA A 31 12.11 -15.33 25.71
N SER A 32 12.00 -14.01 25.96
CA SER A 32 12.30 -12.98 24.96
C SER A 32 13.76 -12.99 24.52
N GLU A 33 14.71 -13.08 25.47
CA GLU A 33 16.15 -13.15 25.17
C GLU A 33 16.49 -14.42 24.37
N TRP A 34 15.89 -15.56 24.74
CA TRP A 34 16.09 -16.80 24.00
C TRP A 34 15.51 -16.73 22.59
N LEU A 35 14.30 -16.19 22.41
CA LEU A 35 13.69 -16.00 21.09
C LEU A 35 14.55 -15.08 20.21
N LEU A 36 15.08 -13.98 20.76
CA LEU A 36 15.98 -13.08 20.03
C LEU A 36 17.25 -13.79 19.55
N ASN A 37 17.82 -14.67 20.39
CA ASN A 37 18.97 -15.49 20.00
C ASN A 37 18.63 -16.52 18.92
N VAL A 38 17.43 -17.09 18.96
CA VAL A 38 16.95 -17.99 17.88
C VAL A 38 16.78 -17.22 16.59
N GLN A 39 16.17 -16.03 16.63
CA GLN A 39 15.94 -15.17 15.47
C GLN A 39 17.22 -14.76 14.75
N SER A 40 18.31 -14.52 15.48
CA SER A 40 19.60 -14.18 14.88
C SER A 40 20.34 -15.40 14.30
N SER A 41 19.99 -16.62 14.70
CA SER A 41 20.67 -17.85 14.26
C SER A 41 20.35 -18.26 12.81
N LEU A 42 21.20 -19.09 12.21
CA LEU A 42 20.95 -19.70 10.88
C LEU A 42 19.77 -20.71 10.92
N TYR A 43 19.49 -21.30 12.07
CA TYR A 43 18.38 -22.24 12.26
C TYR A 43 17.01 -21.56 12.13
N ALA A 44 16.93 -20.24 12.27
CA ALA A 44 15.69 -19.48 12.16
C ALA A 44 14.97 -19.71 10.82
N TRP A 45 15.72 -19.88 9.73
CA TRP A 45 15.18 -20.10 8.38
C TRP A 45 14.34 -21.39 8.31
N SER A 46 14.95 -22.52 8.66
CA SER A 46 14.28 -23.83 8.60
C SER A 46 13.23 -23.99 9.68
N LEU A 47 13.46 -23.41 10.87
CA LEU A 47 12.51 -23.43 11.97
C LEU A 47 11.24 -22.65 11.63
N ALA A 48 11.37 -21.42 11.13
CA ALA A 48 10.24 -20.61 10.73
C ALA A 48 9.43 -21.31 9.64
N ASP A 49 10.11 -21.84 8.62
CA ASP A 49 9.46 -22.62 7.56
C ASP A 49 8.63 -23.78 8.12
N GLN A 50 9.24 -24.61 8.97
CA GLN A 50 8.58 -25.76 9.59
C GLN A 50 7.37 -25.37 10.44
N LEU A 51 7.50 -24.32 11.28
CA LEU A 51 6.42 -23.86 12.16
C LEU A 51 5.25 -23.28 11.37
N ILE A 52 5.51 -22.59 10.27
CA ILE A 52 4.47 -22.10 9.37
C ILE A 52 3.73 -23.29 8.73
N ARG A 53 4.44 -24.34 8.27
CA ARG A 53 3.80 -25.56 7.73
C ARG A 53 2.92 -26.28 8.75
N MET A 54 3.36 -26.33 10.01
CA MET A 54 2.63 -26.99 11.09
C MET A 54 1.32 -26.28 11.42
N ASN A 55 1.30 -24.94 11.33
CA ASN A 55 0.13 -24.08 11.55
C ASN A 55 -0.70 -24.45 12.80
N GLN A 56 -0.04 -24.78 13.91
CA GLN A 56 -0.69 -25.27 15.13
C GLN A 56 -1.26 -24.15 16.03
N ASN A 57 -0.60 -22.98 16.05
CA ASN A 57 -0.98 -21.84 16.88
C ASN A 57 -0.78 -20.55 16.08
N SER A 58 -1.81 -19.71 16.01
CA SER A 58 -1.79 -18.42 15.30
C SER A 58 -0.68 -17.48 15.75
N GLU A 59 -0.35 -17.46 17.04
CA GLU A 59 0.74 -16.63 17.62
C GLU A 59 2.10 -17.12 17.12
N VAL A 60 2.32 -18.43 17.15
CA VAL A 60 3.56 -19.07 16.71
C VAL A 60 3.74 -18.87 15.20
N THR A 61 2.68 -19.06 14.41
CA THR A 61 2.71 -18.88 12.97
C THR A 61 2.94 -17.41 12.59
N CYS A 62 2.34 -16.47 13.32
CA CYS A 62 2.59 -15.03 13.15
C CYS A 62 4.05 -14.67 13.42
N LEU A 63 4.59 -15.10 14.56
CA LEU A 63 5.99 -14.85 14.89
C LEU A 63 6.92 -15.50 13.86
N SER A 64 6.61 -16.73 13.42
CA SER A 64 7.41 -17.42 12.40
C SER A 64 7.42 -16.68 11.06
N ALA A 65 6.27 -16.16 10.61
CA ALA A 65 6.18 -15.32 9.42
C ALA A 65 6.98 -14.01 9.55
N GLN A 66 6.93 -13.36 10.72
CA GLN A 66 7.72 -12.17 11.02
C GLN A 66 9.24 -12.47 10.99
N ILE A 67 9.66 -13.59 11.57
CA ILE A 67 11.07 -14.03 11.55
C ILE A 67 11.54 -14.25 10.12
N LEU A 68 10.73 -14.94 9.32
CA LEU A 68 11.08 -15.21 7.93
C LEU A 68 11.21 -13.92 7.12
N ARG A 69 10.28 -12.98 7.28
CA ARG A 69 10.37 -11.64 6.67
C ARG A 69 11.63 -10.90 7.10
N HIS A 70 11.89 -10.82 8.40
CA HIS A 70 13.06 -10.12 8.94
C HIS A 70 14.38 -10.70 8.39
N LYS A 71 14.46 -12.03 8.34
CA LYS A 71 15.60 -12.74 7.76
C LYS A 71 15.79 -12.43 6.28
N ILE A 72 14.70 -12.37 5.50
CA ILE A 72 14.75 -11.94 4.10
C ILE A 72 15.21 -10.48 4.01
N GLN A 73 14.71 -9.55 4.82
CA GLN A 73 15.04 -8.13 4.70
C GLN A 73 16.48 -7.79 5.13
N HIS A 74 17.03 -8.48 6.14
CA HIS A 74 18.29 -8.07 6.78
C HIS A 74 19.42 -9.10 6.72
N ASN A 75 19.11 -10.37 6.47
CA ASN A 75 20.04 -11.48 6.56
C ASN A 75 20.02 -12.35 5.30
N PHE A 76 19.61 -11.80 4.15
CA PHE A 76 19.50 -12.56 2.91
C PHE A 76 20.85 -13.16 2.47
N ASP A 77 21.96 -12.48 2.77
CA ASP A 77 23.32 -12.95 2.48
C ASP A 77 23.69 -14.27 3.20
N GLU A 78 22.95 -14.66 4.24
CA GLU A 78 23.12 -15.95 4.92
C GLU A 78 22.65 -17.14 4.07
N LEU A 79 21.76 -16.89 3.08
CA LEU A 79 21.13 -17.93 2.29
C LEU A 79 21.97 -18.21 1.02
N PRO A 80 22.46 -19.45 0.83
CA PRO A 80 23.11 -19.84 -0.42
C PRO A 80 22.16 -19.70 -1.61
N VAL A 81 22.70 -19.28 -2.77
CA VAL A 81 21.93 -19.06 -4.01
C VAL A 81 21.13 -20.31 -4.42
N GLU A 82 21.66 -21.49 -4.14
CA GLU A 82 21.04 -22.80 -4.41
C GLU A 82 19.73 -23.02 -3.62
N HIS A 83 19.60 -22.37 -2.46
CA HIS A 83 18.41 -22.47 -1.60
C HIS A 83 17.40 -21.34 -1.83
N CYS A 84 17.75 -20.29 -2.56
CA CYS A 84 16.84 -19.17 -2.86
C CYS A 84 15.58 -19.64 -3.60
N LYS A 85 15.72 -20.52 -4.61
CA LYS A 85 14.56 -21.06 -5.33
C LYS A 85 13.67 -21.93 -4.43
N ALA A 86 14.28 -22.76 -3.58
CA ALA A 86 13.53 -23.56 -2.61
C ALA A 86 12.73 -22.69 -1.62
N LEU A 87 13.30 -21.55 -1.18
CA LEU A 87 12.61 -20.59 -0.34
C LEU A 87 11.42 -19.94 -1.08
N CYS A 88 11.59 -19.57 -2.36
CA CYS A 88 10.49 -19.06 -3.19
C CYS A 88 9.34 -20.06 -3.23
N ASP A 89 9.64 -21.32 -3.56
CA ASP A 89 8.64 -22.37 -3.66
C ASP A 89 7.95 -22.63 -2.31
N SER A 90 8.69 -22.51 -1.20
CA SER A 90 8.14 -22.63 0.15
C SER A 90 7.18 -21.49 0.50
N LEU A 91 7.54 -20.23 0.21
CA LEU A 91 6.65 -19.08 0.43
C LEU A 91 5.37 -19.18 -0.40
N LEU A 92 5.48 -19.56 -1.67
CA LEU A 92 4.32 -19.82 -2.54
C LEU A 92 3.42 -20.93 -1.98
N ASP A 93 4.03 -21.97 -1.41
CA ASP A 93 3.31 -23.05 -0.76
C ASP A 93 2.56 -22.57 0.48
N HIS A 94 3.22 -21.78 1.35
CA HIS A 94 2.61 -21.16 2.53
C HIS A 94 1.44 -20.25 2.17
N LEU A 95 1.60 -19.41 1.14
CA LEU A 95 0.54 -18.51 0.64
C LEU A 95 -0.70 -19.28 0.16
N SER A 96 -0.52 -20.52 -0.31
CA SER A 96 -1.59 -21.34 -0.91
C SER A 96 -2.25 -22.35 0.06
N ARG A 97 -1.60 -22.68 1.18
CA ARG A 97 -2.04 -23.74 2.11
C ARG A 97 -2.68 -23.24 3.38
N ILE A 98 -2.24 -22.09 3.87
CA ILE A 98 -2.72 -21.57 5.15
C ILE A 98 -4.09 -20.94 4.91
N GLU A 99 -5.02 -21.12 5.85
CA GLU A 99 -6.27 -20.36 5.90
C GLU A 99 -5.99 -18.89 6.24
N LEU A 100 -5.31 -18.19 5.32
CA LEU A 100 -4.88 -16.80 5.44
C LEU A 100 -6.05 -15.82 5.53
N THR A 101 -7.26 -16.27 5.20
CA THR A 101 -8.50 -15.54 5.42
C THR A 101 -8.78 -15.31 6.92
N ARG A 102 -8.40 -16.24 7.80
CA ARG A 102 -8.63 -16.14 9.26
C ARG A 102 -7.50 -15.43 10.01
N ASN A 103 -6.28 -15.42 9.48
CA ASN A 103 -5.12 -14.80 10.11
C ASN A 103 -4.55 -13.69 9.22
N THR A 104 -5.19 -12.51 9.28
CA THR A 104 -4.85 -11.33 8.47
C THR A 104 -3.39 -10.91 8.64
N THR A 105 -2.88 -10.94 9.87
CA THR A 105 -1.48 -10.57 10.15
C THR A 105 -0.50 -11.54 9.48
N VAL A 106 -0.72 -12.86 9.60
CA VAL A 106 0.14 -13.85 8.91
C VAL A 106 0.09 -13.65 7.40
N ARG A 107 -1.10 -13.41 6.83
CA ARG A 107 -1.28 -13.17 5.40
C ARG A 107 -0.44 -12.01 4.90
N VAL A 108 -0.55 -10.86 5.56
CA VAL A 108 0.22 -9.66 5.22
C VAL A 108 1.72 -9.92 5.37
N GLN A 109 2.16 -10.55 6.48
CA GLN A 109 3.60 -10.81 6.68
C GLN A 109 4.19 -11.73 5.61
N LEU A 110 3.48 -12.77 5.20
CA LEU A 110 3.93 -13.68 4.14
C LEU A 110 3.89 -13.03 2.76
N ALA A 111 2.84 -12.25 2.47
CA ALA A 111 2.72 -11.51 1.21
C ALA A 111 3.89 -10.52 1.06
N VAL A 112 4.18 -9.75 2.11
CA VAL A 112 5.29 -8.80 2.09
C VAL A 112 6.64 -9.50 2.08
N ALA A 113 6.83 -10.59 2.85
CA ALA A 113 8.06 -11.39 2.78
C ALA A 113 8.33 -11.95 1.37
N THR A 114 7.27 -12.32 0.65
CA THR A 114 7.36 -12.79 -0.74
C THR A 114 7.72 -11.63 -1.68
N ALA A 115 7.17 -10.44 -1.47
CA ALA A 115 7.56 -9.23 -2.20
C ALA A 115 9.04 -8.86 -1.94
N ASP A 116 9.46 -8.88 -0.67
CA ASP A 116 10.84 -8.64 -0.24
C ASP A 116 11.82 -9.60 -0.94
N LEU A 117 11.47 -10.88 -1.01
CA LEU A 117 12.26 -11.90 -1.69
C LEU A 117 12.29 -11.67 -3.20
N ALA A 118 11.17 -11.32 -3.83
CA ALA A 118 11.09 -11.03 -5.26
C ALA A 118 11.97 -9.84 -5.67
N LEU A 119 12.17 -8.88 -4.78
CA LEU A 119 13.05 -7.73 -5.01
C LEU A 119 14.53 -8.10 -4.92
N GLN A 120 14.89 -8.93 -3.93
CA GLN A 120 16.28 -9.31 -3.67
C GLN A 120 16.79 -10.45 -4.56
N TYR A 121 15.97 -11.47 -4.81
CA TYR A 121 16.42 -12.64 -5.56
C TYR A 121 16.40 -12.39 -7.07
N VAL A 122 17.58 -12.11 -7.63
CA VAL A 122 17.78 -11.85 -9.07
C VAL A 122 17.34 -13.03 -9.95
N GLY A 123 17.46 -14.26 -9.46
CA GLY A 123 17.06 -15.47 -10.19
C GLY A 123 15.55 -15.63 -10.35
N TRP A 124 14.72 -14.81 -9.69
CA TRP A 124 13.28 -14.85 -9.86
C TRP A 124 12.82 -13.97 -11.04
N GLU A 125 12.70 -14.59 -12.21
CA GLU A 125 12.36 -13.86 -13.42
C GLU A 125 10.93 -13.31 -13.41
N LYS A 126 9.94 -14.09 -12.94
CA LYS A 126 8.51 -13.77 -13.11
C LYS A 126 7.68 -13.94 -11.82
N PRO A 127 8.00 -13.21 -10.74
CA PRO A 127 7.32 -13.36 -9.44
C PRO A 127 5.83 -13.08 -9.49
N VAL A 128 5.40 -12.07 -10.26
CA VAL A 128 3.97 -11.74 -10.42
C VAL A 128 3.22 -12.90 -11.08
N GLU A 129 3.74 -13.45 -12.18
CA GLU A 129 3.10 -14.54 -12.92
C GLU A 129 3.00 -15.80 -12.05
N ASP A 130 4.09 -16.16 -11.36
CA ASP A 130 4.15 -17.35 -10.50
C ASP A 130 3.15 -17.27 -9.33
N VAL A 131 3.05 -16.11 -8.67
CA VAL A 131 2.10 -15.91 -7.56
C VAL A 131 0.66 -15.91 -8.06
N VAL A 132 0.38 -15.21 -9.17
CA VAL A 132 -0.95 -15.21 -9.78
C VAL A 132 -1.34 -16.64 -10.18
N GLU A 133 -0.45 -17.40 -10.80
CA GLU A 133 -0.71 -18.78 -11.18
C GLU A 133 -1.00 -19.69 -9.97
N LYS A 134 -0.25 -19.49 -8.88
CA LYS A 134 -0.43 -20.26 -7.65
C LYS A 134 -1.76 -19.95 -6.94
N LEU A 135 -2.19 -18.69 -6.96
CA LEU A 135 -3.34 -18.21 -6.16
C LEU A 135 -4.65 -18.07 -6.95
N LYS A 136 -4.62 -18.03 -8.29
CA LYS A 136 -5.83 -17.84 -9.14
C LYS A 136 -6.88 -18.97 -9.03
N THR A 137 -6.52 -20.11 -8.45
CA THR A 137 -7.35 -21.32 -8.41
C THR A 137 -8.48 -21.29 -7.39
N SER A 138 -8.45 -20.39 -6.39
CA SER A 138 -9.48 -20.31 -5.36
C SER A 138 -9.90 -18.87 -5.07
N SER A 139 -11.20 -18.64 -4.94
CA SER A 139 -11.75 -17.35 -4.48
C SER A 139 -11.28 -16.97 -3.08
N GLU A 140 -10.89 -17.95 -2.27
CA GLU A 140 -10.37 -17.74 -0.91
C GLU A 140 -8.99 -17.06 -0.89
N HIS A 141 -8.24 -17.14 -2.00
CA HIS A 141 -6.90 -16.57 -2.10
C HIS A 141 -6.85 -15.18 -2.75
N MET A 142 -7.99 -14.63 -3.18
CA MET A 142 -8.05 -13.32 -3.85
C MET A 142 -7.49 -12.19 -3.00
N LEU A 143 -7.80 -12.19 -1.69
CA LEU A 143 -7.23 -11.21 -0.75
C LEU A 143 -5.73 -11.40 -0.63
N THR A 144 -5.24 -12.63 -0.46
CA THR A 144 -3.79 -12.92 -0.38
C THR A 144 -3.05 -12.44 -1.62
N LEU A 145 -3.63 -12.66 -2.81
CA LEU A 145 -3.08 -12.18 -4.07
C LEU A 145 -2.96 -10.65 -4.06
N LEU A 146 -4.02 -9.95 -3.68
CA LEU A 146 -4.02 -8.49 -3.60
C LEU A 146 -2.99 -7.96 -2.59
N GLU A 147 -2.82 -8.60 -1.44
CA GLU A 147 -1.81 -8.20 -0.44
C GLU A 147 -0.39 -8.30 -1.02
N PHE A 148 -0.08 -9.37 -1.75
CA PHE A 148 1.22 -9.51 -2.42
C PHE A 148 1.42 -8.47 -3.52
N LEU A 149 0.40 -8.30 -4.37
CA LEU A 149 0.45 -7.32 -5.46
C LEU A 149 0.56 -5.89 -4.92
N THR A 150 -0.08 -5.59 -3.79
CA THR A 150 -0.01 -4.28 -3.14
C THR A 150 1.38 -4.03 -2.54
N ALA A 151 1.93 -5.04 -1.85
CA ALA A 151 3.23 -4.95 -1.19
C ALA A 151 4.42 -4.79 -2.14
N LEU A 152 4.33 -5.31 -3.38
CA LEU A 152 5.42 -5.23 -4.35
C LEU A 152 5.84 -3.78 -4.66
N PRO A 153 4.96 -2.89 -5.17
CA PRO A 153 5.30 -1.48 -5.35
C PRO A 153 5.71 -0.76 -4.05
N GLU A 154 5.05 -1.06 -2.94
CA GLU A 154 5.33 -0.43 -1.65
C GLU A 154 6.76 -0.70 -1.19
N GLU A 155 7.23 -1.95 -1.27
CA GLU A 155 8.60 -2.32 -0.89
C GLU A 155 9.65 -1.84 -1.92
N VAL A 156 9.28 -1.64 -3.19
CA VAL A 156 10.15 -0.95 -4.17
C VAL A 156 10.41 0.49 -3.76
N ASN A 157 9.40 1.19 -3.21
CA ASN A 157 9.52 2.57 -2.75
C ASN A 157 10.17 2.70 -1.36
N THR A 158 10.09 1.65 -0.55
CA THR A 158 10.56 1.69 0.83
C THR A 158 12.05 1.33 0.96
N SER A 159 12.77 2.00 1.87
CA SER A 159 14.18 1.74 2.18
C SER A 159 14.42 0.61 3.18
N THR A 160 13.36 -0.12 3.56
CA THR A 160 13.35 -1.30 4.43
C THR A 160 14.29 -2.39 3.93
N ILE A 161 14.21 -2.69 2.64
CA ILE A 161 15.10 -3.64 1.98
C ILE A 161 16.41 -2.95 1.61
N ARG A 162 17.53 -3.55 2.02
CA ARG A 162 18.88 -3.09 1.71
C ARG A 162 19.34 -3.48 0.29
N ILE A 163 18.56 -3.13 -0.72
CA ILE A 163 18.97 -3.21 -2.13
C ILE A 163 19.60 -1.89 -2.58
N GLY A 164 20.64 -1.98 -3.43
CA GLY A 164 21.26 -0.81 -4.05
C GLY A 164 20.33 -0.12 -5.05
N GLU A 165 20.54 1.18 -5.26
CA GLU A 165 19.63 2.02 -6.06
C GLU A 165 19.48 1.52 -7.51
N ASN A 166 20.56 1.04 -8.14
CA ASN A 166 20.51 0.45 -9.48
C ASN A 166 19.53 -0.74 -9.56
N ARG A 167 19.52 -1.59 -8.52
CA ARG A 167 18.60 -2.73 -8.45
C ARG A 167 17.17 -2.27 -8.21
N ARG A 168 16.98 -1.26 -7.35
CA ARG A 168 15.68 -0.67 -7.06
C ARG A 168 15.06 -0.06 -8.32
N GLN A 169 15.83 0.72 -9.07
CA GLN A 169 15.40 1.28 -10.35
C GLN A 169 15.06 0.18 -11.36
N TYR A 170 15.90 -0.84 -11.49
CA TYR A 170 15.61 -1.99 -12.36
C TYR A 170 14.29 -2.68 -11.99
N CYS A 171 14.05 -2.93 -10.70
CA CYS A 171 12.79 -3.51 -10.22
C CYS A 171 11.60 -2.60 -10.50
N ARG A 172 11.73 -1.28 -10.27
CA ARG A 172 10.70 -0.29 -10.57
C ARG A 172 10.31 -0.32 -12.04
N GLU A 173 11.28 -0.30 -12.95
CA GLU A 173 11.04 -0.37 -14.40
C GLU A 173 10.42 -1.72 -14.80
N LYS A 174 10.95 -2.83 -14.28
CA LYS A 174 10.41 -4.18 -14.52
C LYS A 174 8.93 -4.26 -14.15
N TYR A 175 8.56 -3.81 -12.95
CA TYR A 175 7.18 -3.88 -12.48
C TYR A 175 6.30 -2.82 -13.14
N SER A 176 6.81 -1.62 -13.42
CA SER A 176 6.07 -0.62 -14.21
C SER A 176 5.63 -1.20 -15.57
N ASN A 177 6.45 -2.04 -16.19
CA ASN A 177 6.09 -2.71 -17.45
C ASN A 177 4.99 -3.79 -17.29
N SER A 178 4.77 -4.31 -16.09
CA SER A 178 3.70 -5.27 -15.77
C SER A 178 2.34 -4.59 -15.54
N GLY A 179 2.23 -3.26 -15.61
CA GLY A 179 1.01 -2.52 -15.30
C GLY A 179 -0.24 -3.00 -16.04
N LYS A 180 -0.15 -3.30 -17.34
CA LYS A 180 -1.29 -3.82 -18.12
C LYS A 180 -1.84 -5.14 -17.56
N GLN A 181 -0.96 -6.07 -17.23
CA GLN A 181 -1.33 -7.36 -16.65
C GLN A 181 -2.04 -7.18 -15.31
N ILE A 182 -1.51 -6.28 -14.46
CA ILE A 182 -2.13 -5.99 -13.15
C ILE A 182 -3.50 -5.35 -13.32
N HIS A 183 -3.63 -4.40 -14.24
CA HIS A 183 -4.91 -3.76 -14.53
C HIS A 183 -5.98 -4.78 -14.96
N GLU A 184 -5.63 -5.72 -15.84
CA GLU A 184 -6.52 -6.82 -16.26
C GLU A 184 -6.92 -7.71 -15.07
N ILE A 185 -5.98 -8.04 -14.19
CA ILE A 185 -6.26 -8.82 -12.97
C ILE A 185 -7.21 -8.05 -12.06
N LEU A 186 -7.00 -6.76 -11.83
CA LEU A 186 -7.86 -5.93 -10.97
C LEU A 186 -9.28 -5.80 -11.54
N ILE A 187 -9.41 -5.62 -12.86
CA ILE A 187 -10.72 -5.63 -13.52
C ILE A 187 -11.42 -6.98 -13.36
N PHE A 188 -10.68 -8.08 -13.56
CA PHE A 188 -11.23 -9.42 -13.35
C PHE A 188 -11.71 -9.62 -11.91
N LEU A 189 -10.91 -9.23 -10.91
CA LEU A 189 -11.29 -9.32 -9.50
C LEU A 189 -12.50 -8.45 -9.17
N LEU A 190 -12.62 -7.28 -9.79
CA LEU A 190 -13.79 -6.41 -9.66
C LEU A 190 -15.07 -7.09 -10.20
N GLN A 191 -14.98 -7.76 -11.34
CA GLN A 191 -16.10 -8.47 -11.97
C GLN A 191 -16.51 -9.74 -11.21
N VAL A 192 -15.53 -10.44 -10.64
CA VAL A 192 -15.76 -11.72 -9.94
C VAL A 192 -16.25 -11.51 -8.51
N ASN A 193 -16.22 -10.29 -7.95
CA ASN A 193 -16.70 -10.00 -6.60
C ASN A 193 -18.24 -10.18 -6.49
N PRO A 194 -18.77 -11.39 -6.18
CA PRO A 194 -20.16 -11.74 -6.44
C PRO A 194 -21.10 -11.28 -5.31
N SER A 195 -20.55 -10.67 -4.25
CA SER A 195 -21.27 -10.38 -2.99
C SER A 195 -21.10 -8.94 -2.51
N HIS A 196 -20.51 -8.05 -3.33
CA HIS A 196 -20.01 -6.75 -2.87
C HIS A 196 -19.18 -6.89 -1.58
N ASN A 197 -18.26 -7.85 -1.55
CA ASN A 197 -17.35 -7.98 -0.42
C ASN A 197 -16.49 -6.71 -0.34
N GLU A 198 -16.78 -5.89 0.67
CA GLU A 198 -16.16 -4.60 0.86
C GLU A 198 -14.65 -4.71 1.09
N LEU A 199 -14.20 -5.73 1.84
CA LEU A 199 -12.77 -5.97 2.08
C LEU A 199 -12.02 -6.29 0.79
N LEU A 200 -12.63 -7.08 -0.09
CA LEU A 200 -12.04 -7.39 -1.39
C LEU A 200 -11.92 -6.11 -2.24
N PHE A 201 -12.95 -5.28 -2.21
CA PHE A 201 -12.95 -4.04 -2.97
C PHE A 201 -11.94 -3.02 -2.44
N ILE A 202 -11.82 -2.89 -1.12
CA ILE A 202 -10.75 -2.13 -0.47
C ILE A 202 -9.37 -2.63 -0.93
N GLY A 203 -9.16 -3.94 -0.95
CA GLY A 203 -7.92 -4.55 -1.43
C GLY A 203 -7.61 -4.22 -2.90
N ILE A 204 -8.64 -4.21 -3.76
CA ILE A 204 -8.51 -3.82 -5.17
C ILE A 204 -8.08 -2.36 -5.29
N LEU A 205 -8.72 -1.45 -4.54
CA LEU A 205 -8.38 -0.02 -4.58
C LEU A 205 -6.97 0.24 -4.06
N LYS A 206 -6.57 -0.39 -2.95
CA LYS A 206 -5.21 -0.29 -2.40
C LYS A 206 -4.16 -0.82 -3.37
N CYS A 207 -4.42 -1.95 -4.02
CA CYS A 207 -3.53 -2.48 -5.04
C CYS A 207 -3.46 -1.55 -6.25
N PHE A 208 -4.58 -0.96 -6.69
CA PHE A 208 -4.54 -0.01 -7.79
C PHE A 208 -3.69 1.23 -7.44
N ALA A 209 -3.92 1.79 -6.25
CA ALA A 209 -3.20 2.93 -5.69
C ALA A 209 -1.69 2.66 -5.58
N SER A 210 -1.28 1.50 -5.04
CA SER A 210 0.15 1.21 -4.90
C SER A 210 0.87 1.11 -6.24
N TRP A 211 0.22 0.60 -7.29
CA TRP A 211 0.80 0.52 -8.64
C TRP A 211 0.83 1.87 -9.37
N ILE A 212 -0.07 2.79 -9.02
CA ILE A 212 -0.03 4.20 -9.45
C ILE A 212 1.27 4.85 -8.96
N THR A 213 1.68 4.63 -7.70
CA THR A 213 2.90 5.26 -7.12
C THR A 213 4.21 4.91 -7.86
N ILE A 214 4.29 3.74 -8.51
CA ILE A 214 5.45 3.34 -9.33
C ILE A 214 5.29 3.70 -10.81
N ARG A 215 4.25 4.48 -11.15
CA ARG A 215 3.91 4.94 -12.51
C ARG A 215 3.67 3.80 -13.51
N ALA A 216 3.08 2.68 -13.05
CA ALA A 216 2.86 1.50 -13.87
C ALA A 216 1.79 1.66 -14.95
N PHE A 217 0.91 2.66 -14.81
CA PHE A 217 -0.21 2.88 -15.73
C PHE A 217 0.00 4.13 -16.59
N ASP A 218 -0.37 4.04 -17.86
CA ASP A 218 -0.46 5.17 -18.76
C ASP A 218 -1.76 5.97 -18.55
N GLU A 219 -1.74 7.23 -18.97
CA GLU A 219 -2.86 8.17 -18.79
C GLU A 219 -4.19 7.61 -19.34
N ASN A 220 -4.17 7.05 -20.55
CA ASN A 220 -5.35 6.53 -21.22
C ASN A 220 -5.95 5.33 -20.49
N LEU A 221 -5.11 4.43 -19.97
CA LEU A 221 -5.56 3.28 -19.20
C LEU A 221 -6.22 3.71 -17.90
N ILE A 222 -5.70 4.73 -17.22
CA ILE A 222 -6.32 5.28 -16.00
C ILE A 222 -7.67 5.91 -16.33
N LEU A 223 -7.75 6.77 -17.35
CA LEU A 223 -8.97 7.47 -17.76
C LEU A 223 -10.09 6.53 -18.18
N THR A 224 -9.76 5.44 -18.88
CA THR A 224 -10.73 4.46 -19.36
C THR A 224 -11.03 3.37 -18.33
N SER A 225 -10.32 3.37 -17.20
CA SER A 225 -10.44 2.32 -16.18
C SER A 225 -11.80 2.37 -15.46
N PRO A 226 -12.51 1.25 -15.33
CA PRO A 226 -13.69 1.18 -14.46
C PRO A 226 -13.33 1.39 -12.97
N LEU A 227 -12.06 1.22 -12.58
CA LEU A 227 -11.59 1.45 -11.22
C LEU A 227 -11.64 2.94 -10.85
N LEU A 228 -11.25 3.84 -11.76
CA LEU A 228 -11.33 5.28 -11.50
C LEU A 228 -12.80 5.73 -11.34
N ASN A 229 -13.68 5.24 -12.21
CA ASN A 229 -15.12 5.52 -12.08
C ASN A 229 -15.66 5.00 -10.74
N SER A 230 -15.25 3.79 -10.36
CA SER A 230 -15.62 3.19 -9.07
C SER A 230 -15.16 4.04 -7.88
N VAL A 231 -13.93 4.55 -7.90
CA VAL A 231 -13.40 5.46 -6.87
C VAL A 231 -14.25 6.72 -6.76
N LEU A 232 -14.55 7.36 -7.90
CA LEU A 232 -15.38 8.56 -7.93
C LEU A 232 -16.81 8.28 -7.44
N ASP A 233 -17.39 7.14 -7.80
CA ASP A 233 -18.75 6.77 -7.38
C ASP A 233 -18.84 6.49 -5.88
N ILE A 234 -17.82 5.88 -5.28
CA ILE A 234 -17.71 5.71 -3.81
C ILE A 234 -17.64 7.05 -3.11
N LEU A 235 -16.82 7.99 -3.62
CA LEU A 235 -16.64 9.32 -3.04
C LEU A 235 -17.88 10.21 -3.23
N LYS A 236 -18.71 9.95 -4.25
CA LYS A 236 -20.03 10.59 -4.43
C LYS A 236 -21.09 10.00 -3.50
N SER A 237 -20.93 8.75 -3.08
CA SER A 237 -21.87 8.04 -2.22
C SER A 237 -21.76 8.49 -0.76
N THR A 238 -22.89 8.85 -0.17
CA THR A 238 -22.99 9.23 1.25
C THR A 238 -23.05 8.00 2.18
N HIS A 239 -23.44 6.84 1.65
CA HIS A 239 -23.76 5.63 2.43
C HIS A 239 -22.62 4.60 2.51
N CYS A 240 -21.45 4.87 1.93
CA CYS A 240 -20.29 3.99 2.05
C CYS A 240 -19.69 4.00 3.47
N SER A 241 -19.01 2.92 3.86
CA SER A 241 -18.27 2.87 5.12
C SER A 241 -17.10 3.87 5.13
N ASN A 242 -16.59 4.20 6.32
CA ASN A 242 -15.42 5.07 6.45
C ASN A 242 -14.14 4.41 5.91
N GLU A 243 -13.98 3.09 6.03
CA GLU A 243 -12.80 2.37 5.52
C GLU A 243 -12.74 2.34 3.99
N LEU A 244 -13.89 2.09 3.35
CA LEU A 244 -14.01 2.11 1.90
C LEU A 244 -13.81 3.53 1.36
N HIS A 245 -14.44 4.52 2.00
CA HIS A 245 -14.28 5.93 1.64
C HIS A 245 -12.82 6.37 1.76
N LYS A 246 -12.14 6.01 2.85
CA LYS A 246 -10.72 6.31 3.05
C LYS A 246 -9.86 5.67 1.95
N SER A 247 -10.10 4.41 1.61
CA SER A 247 -9.33 3.72 0.57
C SER A 247 -9.55 4.34 -0.82
N ALA A 248 -10.76 4.80 -1.12
CA ALA A 248 -11.04 5.55 -2.35
C ALA A 248 -10.39 6.95 -2.35
N CYS A 249 -10.37 7.64 -1.20
CA CYS A 249 -9.68 8.90 -1.02
C CYS A 249 -8.17 8.76 -1.24
N ASP A 250 -7.53 7.81 -0.57
CA ASP A 250 -6.09 7.55 -0.70
C ASP A 250 -5.74 7.23 -2.17
N CYS A 251 -6.52 6.37 -2.82
CA CYS A 251 -6.34 6.08 -4.24
C CYS A 251 -6.48 7.33 -5.14
N LEU A 252 -7.45 8.22 -4.87
CA LEU A 252 -7.62 9.43 -5.67
C LEU A 252 -6.47 10.43 -5.43
N CYS A 253 -5.99 10.56 -4.19
CA CYS A 253 -4.81 11.36 -3.86
C CYS A 253 -3.58 10.86 -4.62
N ASP A 254 -3.30 9.56 -4.63
CA ASP A 254 -2.16 8.99 -5.37
C ASP A 254 -2.25 9.27 -6.87
N ILE A 255 -3.46 9.28 -7.45
CA ILE A 255 -3.67 9.66 -8.86
C ILE A 255 -3.40 11.15 -9.08
N LEU A 256 -3.83 12.01 -8.15
CA LEU A 256 -3.58 13.45 -8.23
C LEU A 256 -2.08 13.76 -8.10
N GLU A 257 -1.34 13.04 -7.24
CA GLU A 257 0.12 13.16 -7.16
C GLU A 257 0.81 12.79 -8.49
N LEU A 258 0.27 11.82 -9.25
CA LEU A 258 0.78 11.57 -10.62
C LEU A 258 0.57 12.76 -11.56
N CYS A 259 -0.51 13.51 -11.38
CA CYS A 259 -0.83 14.67 -12.20
C CYS A 259 0.09 15.88 -11.97
N GLU A 260 0.97 15.86 -10.95
CA GLU A 260 2.06 16.85 -10.82
C GLU A 260 2.93 16.90 -12.08
N ASP A 261 3.16 15.76 -12.73
CA ASP A 261 3.76 15.69 -14.07
C ASP A 261 2.70 16.01 -15.14
N TYR A 262 2.25 17.26 -15.14
CA TYR A 262 1.16 17.74 -16.00
C TYR A 262 1.46 17.60 -17.50
N GLN A 263 2.74 17.51 -17.89
CA GLN A 263 3.13 17.30 -19.29
C GLN A 263 2.73 15.91 -19.77
N LYS A 264 2.75 14.92 -18.88
CA LYS A 264 2.44 13.53 -19.19
C LYS A 264 0.98 13.15 -18.89
N TYR A 265 0.36 13.79 -17.90
CA TYR A 265 -0.98 13.45 -17.40
C TYR A 265 -2.00 14.60 -17.51
N TRP A 266 -1.86 15.44 -18.54
CA TRP A 266 -2.70 16.63 -18.76
C TRP A 266 -4.21 16.33 -18.79
N SER A 267 -4.62 15.39 -19.64
CA SER A 267 -6.03 15.05 -19.86
C SER A 267 -6.66 14.47 -18.60
N LEU A 268 -5.89 13.68 -17.85
CA LEU A 268 -6.28 13.15 -16.55
C LEU A 268 -6.46 14.26 -15.52
N ALA A 269 -5.51 15.20 -15.43
CA ALA A 269 -5.61 16.34 -14.51
C ALA A 269 -6.86 17.20 -14.80
N VAL A 270 -7.12 17.51 -16.07
CA VAL A 270 -8.32 18.28 -16.49
C VAL A 270 -9.60 17.52 -16.11
N TYR A 271 -9.66 16.24 -16.42
CA TYR A 271 -10.81 15.39 -16.08
C TYR A 271 -11.07 15.36 -14.56
N LEU A 272 -10.04 15.10 -13.75
CA LEU A 272 -10.16 15.02 -12.30
C LEU A 272 -10.56 16.36 -11.68
N LYS A 273 -9.97 17.47 -12.13
CA LYS A 273 -10.36 18.82 -11.71
C LYS A 273 -11.86 19.05 -11.91
N GLN A 274 -12.38 18.70 -13.09
CA GLN A 274 -13.80 18.82 -13.39
C GLN A 274 -14.66 17.92 -12.51
N GLN A 275 -14.29 16.64 -12.36
CA GLN A 275 -15.05 15.69 -11.54
C GLN A 275 -15.11 16.10 -10.07
N ILE A 276 -13.98 16.52 -9.49
CA ILE A 276 -13.89 16.92 -8.07
C ILE A 276 -14.71 18.18 -7.84
N THR A 277 -14.50 19.21 -8.66
CA THR A 277 -15.19 20.51 -8.50
C THR A 277 -16.70 20.38 -8.65
N GLN A 278 -17.17 19.57 -9.61
CA GLN A 278 -18.59 19.43 -9.90
C GLN A 278 -19.32 18.49 -8.91
N TYR A 279 -18.70 17.37 -8.53
CA TYR A 279 -19.43 16.29 -7.86
C TYR A 279 -19.03 16.04 -6.40
N LEU A 280 -17.87 16.50 -5.93
CA LEU A 280 -17.43 16.23 -4.56
C LEU A 280 -17.75 17.35 -3.56
N CYS A 281 -18.29 18.50 -4.00
CA CYS A 281 -18.75 19.56 -3.09
C CYS A 281 -19.96 19.14 -2.24
N GLN A 282 -21.00 18.57 -2.88
CA GLN A 282 -22.22 18.18 -2.17
C GLN A 282 -22.01 17.06 -1.15
N PRO A 283 -21.27 15.97 -1.47
CA PRO A 283 -20.94 14.93 -0.50
C PRO A 283 -20.16 15.45 0.71
N TYR A 284 -19.25 16.42 0.53
CA TYR A 284 -18.57 17.07 1.65
C TYR A 284 -19.55 17.74 2.61
N PHE A 285 -20.44 18.61 2.11
CA PHE A 285 -21.42 19.26 2.98
C PHE A 285 -22.36 18.27 3.67
N GLN A 286 -22.68 17.16 3.01
CA GLN A 286 -23.46 16.10 3.62
C GLN A 286 -22.68 15.42 4.76
N ALA A 287 -21.40 15.11 4.56
CA ALA A 287 -20.54 14.56 5.61
C ALA A 287 -20.43 15.49 6.83
N VAL A 288 -20.35 16.80 6.60
CA VAL A 288 -20.35 17.82 7.68
C VAL A 288 -21.69 17.83 8.42
N LYS A 289 -22.82 17.77 7.70
CA LYS A 289 -24.16 17.69 8.31
C LYS A 289 -24.38 16.40 9.10
N ASP A 290 -23.80 15.30 8.64
CA ASP A 290 -23.86 14.00 9.30
C ASP A 290 -22.84 13.86 10.43
N GLU A 291 -22.10 14.93 10.76
CA GLU A 291 -21.04 14.97 11.78
C GLU A 291 -19.95 13.90 11.56
N ASN A 292 -19.72 13.49 10.31
CA ASN A 292 -18.72 12.48 9.95
C ASN A 292 -17.37 13.16 9.64
N LEU A 293 -16.58 13.35 10.71
CA LEU A 293 -15.26 13.98 10.65
C LEU A 293 -14.30 13.24 9.70
N ASP A 294 -14.27 11.90 9.72
CA ASP A 294 -13.39 11.09 8.86
C ASP A 294 -13.59 11.41 7.38
N LYS A 295 -14.85 11.48 6.92
CA LYS A 295 -15.17 11.80 5.53
C LYS A 295 -14.86 13.25 5.19
N ALA A 296 -15.18 14.20 6.08
CA ALA A 296 -14.85 15.61 5.89
C ALA A 296 -13.33 15.84 5.74
N GLN A 297 -12.51 15.15 6.55
CA GLN A 297 -11.05 15.17 6.44
C GLN A 297 -10.58 14.56 5.12
N ASN A 298 -11.14 13.43 4.70
CA ASN A 298 -10.82 12.80 3.41
C ASN A 298 -11.11 13.71 2.21
N TYR A 299 -12.28 14.35 2.14
CA TYR A 299 -12.56 15.32 1.07
C TYR A 299 -11.60 16.51 1.10
N THR A 300 -11.27 17.00 2.29
CA THR A 300 -10.30 18.10 2.43
C THR A 300 -8.93 17.71 1.88
N ARG A 301 -8.46 16.48 2.15
CA ARG A 301 -7.23 15.93 1.55
C ARG A 301 -7.32 15.86 0.03
N ILE A 302 -8.46 15.47 -0.54
CA ILE A 302 -8.64 15.46 -2.00
C ILE A 302 -8.54 16.88 -2.57
N TYR A 303 -9.14 17.87 -1.91
CA TYR A 303 -9.09 19.27 -2.37
C TYR A 303 -7.68 19.82 -2.31
N THR A 304 -6.94 19.58 -1.22
CA THR A 304 -5.54 20.04 -1.11
C THR A 304 -4.64 19.39 -2.15
N ASN A 305 -4.74 18.06 -2.34
CA ASN A 305 -3.98 17.33 -3.36
C ASN A 305 -4.31 17.77 -4.79
N LEU A 306 -5.57 18.11 -5.07
CA LEU A 306 -5.95 18.64 -6.37
C LEU A 306 -5.25 19.98 -6.63
N ILE A 307 -5.29 20.91 -5.69
CA ILE A 307 -4.69 22.24 -5.89
C ILE A 307 -3.17 22.14 -5.95
N GLU A 308 -2.55 21.30 -5.13
CA GLU A 308 -1.11 21.10 -5.13
C GLU A 308 -0.62 20.48 -6.45
N SER A 309 -1.36 19.52 -7.01
CA SER A 309 -0.97 18.86 -8.28
C SER A 309 -1.07 19.78 -9.50
N ILE A 310 -1.94 20.78 -9.49
CA ILE A 310 -2.11 21.73 -10.59
C ILE A 310 -1.52 23.11 -10.31
N LEU A 311 -0.80 23.28 -9.19
CA LEU A 311 -0.35 24.58 -8.70
C LEU A 311 0.49 25.34 -9.74
N ASP A 312 1.47 24.68 -10.34
CA ASP A 312 2.35 25.29 -11.34
C ASP A 312 1.55 25.75 -12.57
N CYS A 313 0.55 24.96 -12.97
CA CYS A 313 -0.35 25.29 -14.08
C CYS A 313 -1.29 26.46 -13.76
N LEU A 314 -1.73 26.60 -12.50
CA LEU A 314 -2.54 27.73 -12.04
C LEU A 314 -1.76 29.05 -12.14
N ILE A 315 -0.46 29.01 -11.87
CA ILE A 315 0.37 30.22 -11.78
C ILE A 315 0.94 30.62 -13.14
N ASP A 316 1.36 29.66 -13.96
CA ASP A 316 1.87 29.94 -15.30
C ASP A 316 0.84 30.65 -16.19
N GLY A 317 -0.46 30.39 -15.98
CA GLY A 317 -1.57 31.11 -16.62
C GLY A 317 -1.67 30.95 -18.14
N ARG A 318 -0.82 30.13 -18.77
CA ARG A 318 -0.74 29.96 -20.22
C ARG A 318 -1.77 28.98 -20.79
N GLN A 319 -2.45 28.18 -19.96
CA GLN A 319 -3.34 27.09 -20.41
C GLN A 319 -4.73 27.15 -19.75
N SER A 320 -5.76 27.42 -20.54
CA SER A 320 -7.06 27.93 -20.06
C SER A 320 -7.88 27.00 -19.14
N GLU A 321 -7.73 25.68 -19.27
CA GLU A 321 -8.60 24.72 -18.55
C GLU A 321 -8.12 24.43 -17.13
N LEU A 322 -6.81 24.20 -16.96
CA LEU A 322 -6.23 24.01 -15.62
C LEU A 322 -6.00 25.33 -14.88
N SER A 323 -5.79 26.45 -15.58
CA SER A 323 -5.59 27.77 -14.93
C SER A 323 -6.87 28.42 -14.37
N ASP A 324 -8.05 27.81 -14.55
CA ASP A 324 -9.28 28.32 -13.92
C ASP A 324 -9.22 28.22 -12.38
N LEU A 325 -9.28 29.39 -11.72
CA LEU A 325 -9.21 29.57 -10.27
C LEU A 325 -10.45 29.07 -9.53
N SER A 326 -11.52 28.67 -10.23
CA SER A 326 -12.76 28.17 -9.62
C SER A 326 -12.53 27.04 -8.61
N CYS A 327 -11.52 26.18 -8.86
CA CYS A 327 -11.15 25.09 -7.96
C CYS A 327 -10.60 25.56 -6.60
N LEU A 328 -10.03 26.78 -6.49
CA LEU A 328 -9.57 27.32 -5.21
C LEU A 328 -10.71 27.54 -4.22
N HIS A 329 -11.95 27.68 -4.71
CA HIS A 329 -13.12 27.76 -3.85
C HIS A 329 -13.30 26.49 -2.99
N LEU A 330 -12.80 25.33 -3.45
CA LEU A 330 -12.83 24.08 -2.68
C LEU A 330 -12.08 24.20 -1.36
N LEU A 331 -11.01 25.00 -1.30
CA LEU A 331 -10.23 25.22 -0.08
C LEU A 331 -10.94 26.12 0.93
N LEU A 332 -11.99 26.85 0.53
CA LEU A 332 -12.73 27.72 1.44
C LEU A 332 -13.75 26.95 2.28
N TYR A 333 -14.30 25.84 1.77
CA TYR A 333 -15.30 25.07 2.52
C TYR A 333 -14.74 24.49 3.84
N PRO A 334 -13.55 23.85 3.85
CA PRO A 334 -12.92 23.39 5.09
C PRO A 334 -12.68 24.51 6.12
N LEU A 335 -12.49 25.77 5.71
CA LEU A 335 -12.24 26.89 6.62
C LEU A 335 -13.45 27.27 7.47
N GLU A 336 -14.66 26.97 6.99
CA GLU A 336 -15.91 27.22 7.72
C GLU A 336 -16.26 26.07 8.68
N HIS A 337 -15.49 24.98 8.66
CA HIS A 337 -15.71 23.82 9.51
C HIS A 337 -15.42 24.16 10.99
N SER A 338 -16.24 23.61 11.90
CA SER A 338 -16.11 23.84 13.34
C SER A 338 -14.86 23.19 13.94
N ASP A 339 -14.42 22.07 13.37
CA ASP A 339 -13.24 21.33 13.79
C ASP A 339 -11.96 21.88 13.15
N TYR A 340 -10.95 22.16 14.00
CA TYR A 340 -9.67 22.73 13.59
C TYR A 340 -8.82 21.75 12.76
N GLU A 341 -8.97 20.43 12.94
CA GLU A 341 -8.15 19.44 12.22
C GLU A 341 -8.45 19.46 10.71
N VAL A 342 -9.72 19.67 10.36
CA VAL A 342 -10.19 19.84 8.97
C VAL A 342 -9.57 21.10 8.36
N VAL A 343 -9.57 22.21 9.11
CA VAL A 343 -8.96 23.48 8.68
C VAL A 343 -7.44 23.34 8.50
N GLN A 344 -6.76 22.72 9.48
CA GLN A 344 -5.30 22.60 9.53
C GLN A 344 -4.75 21.89 8.28
N ALA A 345 -5.48 20.91 7.74
CA ALA A 345 -5.07 20.19 6.53
C ALA A 345 -4.82 21.11 5.32
N THR A 346 -5.46 22.29 5.26
CA THR A 346 -5.33 23.25 4.15
C THR A 346 -4.09 24.15 4.25
N PHE A 347 -3.43 24.22 5.43
CA PHE A 347 -2.39 25.22 5.68
C PHE A 347 -1.16 25.06 4.79
N TYR A 348 -0.74 23.82 4.52
CA TYR A 348 0.40 23.56 3.65
C TYR A 348 0.15 24.04 2.21
N THR A 349 -1.04 23.77 1.68
CA THR A 349 -1.46 24.24 0.36
C THR A 349 -1.47 25.77 0.28
N TRP A 350 -2.00 26.46 1.29
CA TRP A 350 -1.97 27.93 1.35
C TRP A 350 -0.56 28.49 1.42
N TYR A 351 0.31 27.86 2.20
CA TYR A 351 1.73 28.22 2.26
C TYR A 351 2.39 28.09 0.88
N ARG A 352 2.25 26.93 0.22
CA ARG A 352 2.79 26.69 -1.12
C ARG A 352 2.26 27.68 -2.15
N LEU A 353 0.96 27.95 -2.16
CA LEU A 353 0.35 28.94 -3.04
C LEU A 353 0.97 30.32 -2.84
N SER A 354 1.16 30.73 -1.58
CA SER A 354 1.77 32.03 -1.27
C SER A 354 3.24 32.12 -1.73
N GLU A 355 4.02 31.06 -1.53
CA GLU A 355 5.42 30.96 -1.93
C GLU A 355 5.55 31.01 -3.46
N SER A 356 4.76 30.22 -4.18
CA SER A 356 4.80 30.17 -5.64
C SER A 356 4.31 31.46 -6.31
N ILE A 357 3.42 32.22 -5.66
CA ILE A 357 3.03 33.57 -6.13
C ILE A 357 4.14 34.58 -5.87
N GLN A 358 4.85 34.49 -4.74
CA GLN A 358 5.95 35.40 -4.42
C GLN A 358 7.13 35.21 -5.37
N THR A 359 7.55 33.97 -5.61
CA THR A 359 8.68 33.65 -6.49
C THR A 359 8.45 34.07 -7.93
N ASN A 360 7.22 33.96 -8.45
CA ASN A 360 6.89 34.44 -9.80
C ASN A 360 6.73 35.97 -9.92
N ASN A 361 6.56 36.68 -8.80
CA ASN A 361 6.52 38.14 -8.76
C ASN A 361 7.91 38.78 -8.52
N GLU A 362 8.94 38.00 -8.20
CA GLU A 362 10.31 38.50 -8.17
C GLU A 362 10.79 38.71 -9.62
N PRO A 363 11.15 39.95 -10.02
CA PRO A 363 11.70 40.18 -11.35
C PRO A 363 12.99 39.37 -11.47
N ILE A 364 13.12 38.62 -12.56
CA ILE A 364 14.40 38.04 -13.00
C ILE A 364 15.38 39.21 -13.10
N ILE A 365 16.24 39.36 -12.08
CA ILE A 365 17.36 40.30 -12.14
C ILE A 365 18.36 39.66 -13.09
N ASP A 366 18.21 39.96 -14.38
CA ASP A 366 19.18 39.61 -15.42
C ASP A 366 20.58 40.06 -14.96
N LYS A 367 21.53 39.11 -14.93
CA LYS A 367 22.96 39.36 -14.76
C LYS A 367 23.66 39.41 -16.11
#